data_AF-A0A961A1E4-F1
#
_entry.id   AF-A0A961A1E4-F1
#
_cell.length_a   1.000
_cell.length_b   1.000
_cell.length_c   1.000
_cell.angle_alpha   90.00
_cell.angle_beta   90.00
_cell.angle_gamma   90.00
#
_symmetry.space_group_name_H-M   'P 1'
#
loop_
_entity.id
_entity.type
_entity.pdbx_description
1 polymer ?
#
loop_
_entity_poly.entity_id
_entity_poly.type
_entity_poly.pdbx_seq_one_letter_code
_entity_poly.pdbx_strand_id
1 'polypeptide(L)'
;KGGKNPNRAGVEHLGMKPIQDVSILGKVVVAMQRLSPKDVEEIKEAQPKYLILLATNEDESLEIADLVLPTATFAEQRGSFTNHARRVQAFEKALELKGEMLPAWQWMKHLAEVLGKDFNGVNAGSLLKEFFGMEWKDLGAEGKEL
;
A
#
# COMPACT_ATOMS: atom_id res chain seq x y z
N LYS A 1 20.17 13.00 2.45
CA LYS A 1 18.83 13.64 2.51
C LYS A 1 17.85 12.62 3.07
N GLY A 2 17.22 12.91 4.21
CA GLY A 2 16.23 12.01 4.82
C GLY A 2 15.09 11.73 3.83
N GLY A 3 14.67 10.48 3.73
CA GLY A 3 13.57 10.10 2.84
C GLY A 3 12.31 10.88 3.22
N LYS A 4 11.65 11.49 2.23
CA LYS A 4 10.39 12.23 2.41
C LYS A 4 9.19 11.33 2.72
N ASN A 5 9.36 10.01 2.59
CA ASN A 5 8.30 9.07 2.88
C ASN A 5 8.09 8.97 4.40
N PRO A 6 6.92 9.41 4.91
CA PRO A 6 6.65 9.43 6.35
C PRO A 6 6.55 8.04 6.95
N ASN A 7 6.51 6.96 6.15
CA ASN A 7 6.31 5.57 6.60
C ASN A 7 7.56 4.67 6.41
N ARG A 8 8.74 5.25 6.14
CA ARG A 8 9.97 4.46 5.89
C ARG A 8 10.35 3.55 7.06
N ALA A 9 10.23 4.04 8.29
CA ALA A 9 10.58 3.28 9.49
C ALA A 9 9.71 2.02 9.66
N GLY A 10 8.44 2.08 9.25
CA GLY A 10 7.53 0.93 9.29
C GLY A 10 7.94 -0.15 8.30
N VAL A 11 8.25 0.23 7.06
CA VAL A 11 8.76 -0.69 6.02
C VAL A 11 10.03 -1.40 6.47
N GLU A 12 10.97 -0.66 7.06
CA GLU A 12 12.22 -1.21 7.60
C GLU A 12 11.97 -2.16 8.78
N HIS A 13 11.02 -1.84 9.68
CA HIS A 13 10.62 -2.71 10.80
C HIS A 13 10.04 -4.05 10.29
N LEU A 14 9.25 -4.01 9.22
CA LEU A 14 8.66 -5.20 8.60
C LEU A 14 9.67 -6.03 7.80
N GLY A 15 10.95 -5.61 7.75
CA GLY A 15 11.99 -6.30 6.99
C GLY A 15 11.79 -6.26 5.47
N MET A 16 10.93 -5.38 4.98
CA MET A 16 10.71 -5.20 3.55
C MET A 16 11.96 -4.59 2.92
N LYS A 17 12.36 -5.15 1.77
CA LYS A 17 13.55 -4.72 1.04
C LYS A 17 13.14 -4.07 -0.28
N PRO A 18 13.85 -3.04 -0.73
CA PRO A 18 13.71 -2.57 -2.10
C PRO A 18 13.91 -3.74 -3.07
N ILE A 19 13.14 -3.77 -4.15
CA ILE A 19 13.36 -4.71 -5.24
C ILE A 19 14.71 -4.34 -5.88
N GLN A 20 15.65 -5.30 -5.88
CA GLN A 20 16.99 -5.11 -6.44
C GLN A 20 17.17 -5.87 -7.76
N ASP A 21 16.37 -6.90 -7.96
CA ASP A 21 16.39 -7.76 -9.13
C ASP A 21 14.97 -7.78 -9.70
N VAL A 22 14.78 -7.13 -10.84
CA VAL A 22 13.48 -7.02 -11.49
C VAL A 22 13.03 -8.33 -12.12
N SER A 23 13.93 -9.31 -12.31
CA SER A 23 13.56 -10.64 -12.80
C SER A 23 12.71 -11.43 -11.81
N ILE A 24 12.68 -11.02 -10.53
CA ILE A 24 11.78 -11.59 -9.52
C ILE A 24 10.33 -11.15 -9.72
N LEU A 25 10.09 -10.10 -10.51
CA LEU A 25 8.75 -9.63 -10.80
C LEU A 25 8.01 -10.75 -11.52
N GLY A 26 6.94 -11.24 -10.89
CA GLY A 26 6.17 -12.36 -11.41
C GLY A 26 5.41 -11.98 -12.68
N LYS A 27 4.64 -12.94 -13.20
CA LYS A 27 3.74 -12.70 -14.34
C LYS A 27 2.75 -11.54 -14.10
N VAL A 28 2.47 -11.22 -12.84
CA VAL A 28 1.59 -10.11 -12.45
C VAL A 28 2.37 -9.20 -11.52
N VAL A 29 2.44 -7.92 -11.86
CA VAL A 29 3.01 -6.87 -11.02
C VAL A 29 1.86 -6.01 -10.51
N VAL A 30 1.80 -5.81 -9.20
CA VAL A 30 0.89 -4.84 -8.58
C VAL A 30 1.74 -3.68 -8.09
N ALA A 31 1.47 -2.49 -8.62
CA ALA A 31 2.15 -1.27 -8.22
C ALA A 31 1.14 -0.29 -7.60
N MET A 32 1.65 0.66 -6.82
CA MET A 32 0.83 1.60 -6.08
C MET A 32 1.35 3.02 -6.26
N GLN A 33 0.44 3.99 -6.31
CA GLN A 33 0.75 5.40 -6.49
C GLN A 33 1.48 5.68 -7.82
N ARG A 34 1.97 6.90 -7.97
CA ARG A 34 2.73 7.32 -9.14
C ARG A 34 4.05 6.55 -9.23
N LEU A 35 4.33 6.02 -10.41
CA LEU A 35 5.60 5.38 -10.76
C LEU A 35 6.61 6.44 -11.16
N SER A 36 7.84 6.32 -10.68
CA SER A 36 8.95 7.12 -11.18
C SER A 36 9.39 6.62 -12.57
N PRO A 37 10.10 7.44 -13.37
CA PRO A 37 10.65 6.98 -14.64
C PRO A 37 11.49 5.71 -14.52
N LYS A 38 12.22 5.58 -13.41
CA LYS A 38 13.01 4.38 -13.10
C LYS A 38 12.12 3.16 -12.87
N ASP A 39 11.04 3.29 -12.10
CA ASP A 39 10.09 2.17 -11.87
C ASP A 39 9.48 1.70 -13.21
N VAL A 40 9.18 2.64 -14.11
CA VAL A 40 8.65 2.33 -15.45
C VAL A 40 9.68 1.56 -16.29
N GLU A 41 10.95 1.97 -16.28
CA GLU A 41 12.04 1.25 -16.97
C GLU A 41 12.18 -0.18 -16.42
N GLU A 42 12.23 -0.33 -15.09
CA GLU A 42 12.36 -1.62 -14.40
C GLU A 42 11.18 -2.57 -14.71
N ILE A 43 9.95 -2.05 -14.71
CA ILE A 43 8.75 -2.84 -15.06
C ILE A 43 8.78 -3.26 -16.53
N LYS A 44 9.21 -2.37 -17.44
CA LYS A 44 9.32 -2.70 -18.88
C LYS A 44 10.37 -3.77 -19.13
N GLU A 45 11.50 -3.72 -18.42
CA GLU A 45 12.56 -4.73 -18.51
C GLU A 45 12.07 -6.09 -18.01
N ALA A 46 11.30 -6.12 -16.92
CA ALA A 46 10.73 -7.36 -16.38
C ALA A 46 9.67 -8.01 -17.27
N GLN A 47 9.07 -7.27 -18.21
CA GLN A 47 8.03 -7.74 -19.13
C GLN A 47 6.93 -8.58 -18.43
N PRO A 48 6.26 -8.03 -17.40
CA PRO A 48 5.17 -8.77 -16.76
C PRO A 48 4.03 -9.00 -17.75
N LYS A 49 3.27 -10.08 -17.53
CA LYS A 49 2.07 -10.36 -18.33
C LYS A 49 0.96 -9.36 -18.05
N TYR A 50 0.86 -8.88 -16.80
CA TYR A 50 -0.10 -7.88 -16.38
C TYR A 50 0.53 -6.90 -15.37
N LEU A 51 0.29 -5.61 -15.57
CA LEU A 51 0.54 -4.54 -14.62
C LEU A 51 -0.79 -4.02 -14.07
N ILE A 52 -0.99 -4.20 -12.76
CA ILE A 52 -2.15 -3.66 -12.03
C ILE A 52 -1.68 -2.45 -11.24
N LEU A 53 -2.33 -1.30 -11.43
CA LEU A 53 -2.01 -0.07 -10.75
C LEU A 53 -3.09 0.33 -9.74
N LEU A 54 -2.72 0.42 -8.46
CA LEU A 54 -3.55 1.01 -7.41
C LEU A 54 -3.33 2.54 -7.40
N ALA A 55 -4.26 3.27 -8.04
CA ALA A 55 -4.11 4.70 -8.30
C ALA A 55 -5.05 5.54 -7.42
N THR A 56 -4.51 6.60 -6.80
CA THR A 56 -5.30 7.58 -6.04
C THR A 56 -5.60 8.85 -6.84
N ASN A 57 -4.86 9.10 -7.93
CA ASN A 57 -4.98 10.26 -8.80
C ASN A 57 -4.66 9.82 -10.24
N GLU A 58 -5.00 10.67 -11.21
CA GLU A 58 -4.59 10.50 -12.60
C GLU A 58 -3.18 11.04 -12.82
N ASP A 59 -2.30 10.23 -13.40
CA ASP A 59 -0.96 10.60 -13.86
C ASP A 59 -0.47 9.67 -14.98
N GLU A 60 0.72 9.91 -15.52
CA GLU A 60 1.31 9.16 -16.64
C GLU A 60 1.45 7.65 -16.40
N SER A 61 1.44 7.20 -15.14
CA SER A 61 1.51 5.78 -14.79
C SER A 61 0.27 5.00 -15.24
N LEU A 62 -0.87 5.68 -15.41
CA LEU A 62 -2.10 5.06 -15.89
C LEU A 62 -1.96 4.50 -17.31
N GLU A 63 -1.14 5.13 -18.15
CA GLU A 63 -1.02 4.80 -19.58
C GLU A 63 -0.34 3.45 -19.83
N ILE A 64 0.40 2.94 -18.84
CA ILE A 64 1.15 1.69 -18.96
C ILE A 64 0.51 0.51 -18.23
N ALA A 65 -0.56 0.75 -17.45
CA ALA A 65 -1.22 -0.28 -16.67
C ALA A 65 -2.25 -1.05 -17.53
N ASP A 66 -2.30 -2.37 -17.38
CA ASP A 66 -3.34 -3.20 -17.99
C ASP A 66 -4.67 -3.11 -17.22
N LEU A 67 -4.60 -2.81 -15.92
CA LEU A 67 -5.74 -2.62 -15.04
C LEU A 67 -5.45 -1.52 -14.02
N VAL A 68 -6.37 -0.57 -13.91
CA VAL A 68 -6.32 0.48 -12.89
C VAL A 68 -7.40 0.21 -11.85
N LEU A 69 -7.02 0.19 -10.57
CA LEU A 69 -7.92 0.03 -9.44
C LEU A 69 -7.98 1.33 -8.63
N PRO A 70 -9.12 2.06 -8.67
CA PRO A 70 -9.30 3.33 -7.95
C PRO A 70 -9.13 3.15 -6.45
N THR A 71 -8.14 3.81 -5.87
CA THR A 71 -7.71 3.59 -4.49
C THR A 71 -7.95 4.82 -3.63
N ALA A 72 -8.46 4.60 -2.42
CA ALA A 72 -8.68 5.65 -1.43
C ALA A 72 -7.38 6.40 -1.07
N THR A 73 -7.46 7.72 -0.96
CA THR A 73 -6.38 8.53 -0.37
C THR A 73 -6.32 8.36 1.15
N PHE A 74 -5.28 8.89 1.80
CA PHE A 74 -5.21 8.88 3.27
C PHE A 74 -6.37 9.67 3.91
N ALA A 75 -6.90 10.69 3.22
CA ALA A 75 -8.00 11.51 3.72
C ALA A 75 -9.34 10.76 3.70
N GLU A 76 -9.47 9.71 2.88
CA GLU A 76 -10.74 9.01 2.67
C GLU A 76 -10.85 7.68 3.42
N GLN A 77 -9.81 7.32 4.17
CA GLN A 77 -9.75 6.07 4.91
C GLN A 77 -9.20 6.27 6.32
N ARG A 78 -9.49 5.32 7.18
CA ARG A 78 -8.79 5.14 8.45
C ARG A 78 -7.59 4.24 8.24
N GLY A 79 -6.47 4.56 8.87
CA GLY A 79 -5.28 3.71 8.80
C GLY A 79 -4.23 4.07 9.83
N SER A 80 -3.04 3.50 9.66
CA SER A 80 -1.87 3.81 10.48
C SER A 80 -0.64 4.03 9.62
N PHE A 81 0.31 4.83 10.13
CA PHE A 81 1.63 5.00 9.55
C PHE A 81 2.69 5.06 10.66
N THR A 82 3.92 4.70 10.32
CA THR A 82 5.07 4.79 11.23
C THR A 82 5.90 6.01 10.89
N ASN A 83 5.85 7.04 11.74
CA ASN A 83 6.58 8.29 11.52
C ASN A 83 8.12 8.16 11.64
N HIS A 84 8.83 9.26 11.38
CA HIS A 84 10.29 9.33 11.48
C HIS A 84 10.85 9.09 12.89
N ALA A 85 10.04 9.30 13.93
CA ALA A 85 10.38 8.99 15.33
C ALA A 85 10.09 7.52 15.70
N ARG A 86 9.82 6.66 14.70
CA ARG A 86 9.50 5.24 14.88
C ARG A 86 8.27 5.00 15.77
N ARG A 87 7.26 5.87 15.66
CA ARG A 87 5.96 5.69 16.31
C ARG A 87 4.90 5.34 15.30
N VAL A 88 4.14 4.29 15.57
CA VAL A 88 2.92 3.92 14.84
C VAL A 88 1.80 4.85 15.30
N GLN A 89 1.25 5.63 14.37
CA GLN A 89 0.18 6.60 14.61
C GLN A 89 -1.04 6.23 13.78
N ALA A 90 -2.23 6.44 14.35
CA ALA A 90 -3.47 6.35 13.60
C ALA A 90 -3.73 7.66 12.83
N PHE A 91 -4.40 7.54 11.69
CA PHE A 91 -5.11 8.64 11.07
C PHE A 91 -6.56 8.23 10.82
N GLU A 92 -7.44 9.21 10.93
CA GLU A 92 -8.87 9.02 10.75
C GLU A 92 -9.33 9.60 9.41
N LYS A 93 -10.43 9.06 8.91
CA LYS A 93 -11.09 9.51 7.69
C LYS A 93 -11.58 10.95 7.85
N ALA A 94 -11.20 11.83 6.94
CA ALA A 94 -11.62 13.22 6.86
C ALA A 94 -12.63 13.48 5.73
N LEU A 95 -12.63 12.65 4.68
CA LEU A 95 -13.47 12.76 3.50
C LEU A 95 -14.20 11.45 3.23
N GLU A 96 -15.41 11.52 2.69
CA GLU A 96 -16.15 10.34 2.24
C GLU A 96 -15.58 9.77 0.93
N LEU A 97 -15.54 8.43 0.84
CA LEU A 97 -15.18 7.75 -0.40
C LEU A 97 -16.22 8.05 -1.47
N LYS A 98 -15.75 8.31 -2.70
CA LYS A 98 -16.61 8.55 -3.86
C LYS A 98 -16.56 7.35 -4.79
N GLY A 99 -17.74 6.99 -5.33
CA GLY A 99 -17.85 5.91 -6.32
C GLY A 99 -17.40 4.57 -5.77
N GLU A 100 -16.67 3.82 -6.59
CA GLU A 100 -16.22 2.44 -6.31
C GLU A 100 -14.79 2.38 -5.72
N MET A 101 -14.31 3.50 -5.15
CA MET A 101 -12.97 3.56 -4.55
C MET A 101 -12.89 2.73 -3.28
N LEU A 102 -11.82 1.94 -3.15
CA LEU A 102 -11.52 1.15 -1.96
C LEU A 102 -10.11 1.44 -1.43
N PRO A 103 -9.85 1.30 -0.13
CA PRO A 103 -8.50 1.22 0.41
C PRO A 103 -7.65 0.16 -0.30
N ALA A 104 -6.36 0.42 -0.48
CA ALA A 104 -5.45 -0.48 -1.19
C ALA A 104 -5.44 -1.91 -0.63
N TRP A 105 -5.53 -2.05 0.70
CA TRP A 105 -5.56 -3.36 1.35
C TRP A 105 -6.83 -4.16 1.01
N GLN A 106 -7.96 -3.49 0.72
CA GLN A 106 -9.18 -4.15 0.26
C GLN A 106 -9.04 -4.62 -1.18
N TRP A 107 -8.39 -3.84 -2.05
CA TRP A 107 -8.04 -4.33 -3.40
C TRP A 107 -7.15 -5.56 -3.34
N MET A 108 -6.12 -5.55 -2.49
CA MET A 108 -5.26 -6.72 -2.29
C MET A 108 -6.02 -7.93 -1.78
N LYS A 109 -6.96 -7.73 -0.84
CA LYS A 109 -7.87 -8.77 -0.38
C LYS A 109 -8.72 -9.34 -1.52
N HIS A 110 -9.36 -8.49 -2.32
CA HIS A 110 -10.18 -8.93 -3.46
C HIS A 110 -9.35 -9.68 -4.51
N LEU A 111 -8.15 -9.21 -4.83
CA LEU A 111 -7.23 -9.91 -5.74
C LEU A 111 -6.87 -11.29 -5.18
N ALA A 112 -6.58 -11.39 -3.89
CA ALA A 112 -6.30 -12.68 -3.25
C ALA A 112 -7.50 -13.63 -3.27
N GLU A 113 -8.70 -13.13 -3.02
CA GLU A 113 -9.96 -13.90 -3.06
C GLU A 113 -10.25 -14.44 -4.47
N VAL A 114 -10.06 -13.62 -5.51
CA VAL A 114 -10.19 -14.04 -6.92
C VAL A 114 -9.18 -15.13 -7.27
N LEU A 115 -8.00 -15.11 -6.65
CA LEU A 115 -6.98 -16.16 -6.80
C LEU A 115 -7.22 -17.39 -5.90
N GLY A 116 -8.39 -17.48 -5.26
CA GLY A 116 -8.79 -18.62 -4.43
C GLY A 116 -8.09 -18.66 -3.07
N LYS A 117 -7.58 -17.53 -2.57
CA LYS A 117 -7.04 -17.41 -1.20
C LYS A 117 -8.13 -16.94 -0.25
N ASP A 118 -8.15 -17.52 0.94
CA ASP A 118 -9.09 -17.12 1.99
C ASP A 118 -8.52 -15.94 2.78
N PHE A 119 -9.09 -14.75 2.57
CA PHE A 119 -8.81 -13.54 3.33
C PHE A 119 -10.05 -13.09 4.12
N ASN A 120 -10.96 -14.03 4.44
CA ASN A 120 -12.09 -13.75 5.31
C ASN A 120 -11.62 -13.22 6.68
N GLY A 121 -12.37 -12.26 7.22
CA GLY A 121 -12.04 -11.62 8.50
C GLY A 121 -10.92 -10.58 8.45
N VAL A 122 -10.13 -10.50 7.36
CA VAL A 122 -9.11 -9.45 7.20
C VAL A 122 -9.77 -8.08 7.16
N ASN A 123 -9.32 -7.23 8.08
CA ASN A 123 -9.71 -5.83 8.23
C ASN A 123 -8.50 -5.01 8.72
N ALA A 124 -8.61 -3.68 8.66
CA ALA A 124 -7.50 -2.78 9.03
C ALA A 124 -6.97 -3.02 10.47
N GLY A 125 -7.84 -3.35 11.44
CA GLY A 125 -7.42 -3.67 12.80
C GLY A 125 -6.67 -4.99 12.91
N SER A 126 -7.08 -6.02 12.17
CA SER A 126 -6.34 -7.29 12.12
C SER A 126 -4.95 -7.12 11.51
N LEU A 127 -4.81 -6.27 10.48
CA LEU A 127 -3.51 -5.99 9.85
C LEU A 127 -2.59 -5.21 10.80
N LEU A 128 -3.13 -4.22 11.52
CA LEU A 128 -2.36 -3.49 12.55
C LEU A 128 -1.83 -4.46 13.63
N LYS A 129 -2.67 -5.40 14.06
CA LYS A 129 -2.30 -6.40 15.06
C LYS A 129 -1.26 -7.39 14.52
N GLU A 130 -1.42 -7.85 13.29
CA GLU A 130 -0.50 -8.80 12.66
C GLU A 130 0.89 -8.18 12.44
N PHE A 131 0.96 -6.98 11.88
CA PHE A 131 2.22 -6.35 11.49
C PHE A 131 2.95 -5.67 12.62
N PHE A 132 2.23 -5.17 13.63
CA PHE A 132 2.83 -4.36 14.70
C PHE A 132 2.53 -4.86 16.11
N GLY A 133 1.69 -5.90 16.27
CA GLY A 133 1.27 -6.36 17.59
C GLY A 133 0.42 -5.34 18.35
N MET A 134 -0.21 -4.40 17.64
CA MET A 134 -0.97 -3.29 18.23
C MET A 134 -2.45 -3.35 17.87
N GLU A 135 -3.30 -2.87 18.76
CA GLU A 135 -4.71 -2.58 18.49
C GLU A 135 -4.91 -1.06 18.39
N TRP A 136 -6.01 -0.62 17.77
CA TRP A 136 -6.31 0.83 17.62
C TRP A 136 -6.28 1.60 18.94
N LYS A 137 -6.73 0.97 20.04
CA LYS A 137 -6.74 1.56 21.38
C LYS A 137 -5.33 1.80 21.94
N ASP A 138 -4.32 1.08 21.45
CA ASP A 138 -2.94 1.17 21.95
C ASP A 138 -2.21 2.40 21.41
N LEU A 139 -2.66 2.95 20.27
CA LEU A 139 -1.97 4.04 19.59
C LEU A 139 -2.16 5.38 20.30
N GLY A 140 -3.32 5.64 20.91
CA GLY A 140 -3.62 6.92 21.55
C GLY A 140 -3.46 8.13 20.62
N ALA A 141 -3.32 9.33 21.19
CA ALA A 141 -3.16 10.57 20.43
C ALA A 141 -1.75 10.75 19.83
N GLU A 142 -0.72 10.22 20.50
CA GLU A 142 0.69 10.40 20.13
C GLU A 142 1.28 9.22 19.35
N GLY A 143 0.50 8.18 19.09
CA GLY A 143 0.99 6.91 18.59
C GLY A 143 1.72 6.09 19.66
N LYS A 144 2.15 4.89 19.27
CA LYS A 144 2.89 3.93 20.10
C LYS A 144 4.26 3.65 19.48
N GLU A 145 5.28 3.47 20.30
CA GLU A 145 6.63 3.13 19.83
C GLU A 145 6.65 1.75 19.18
N LEU A 146 7.37 1.64 18.06
CA LEU A 146 7.68 0.38 17.37
C LEU A 146 8.65 -0.49 18.15
#